data_AF-A0A836GM92-F1
#
_entry.id   AF-A0A836GM92-F1
#
_cell.length_a   1.000
_cell.length_b   1.000
_cell.length_c   1.000
_cell.angle_alpha   90.00
_cell.angle_beta   90.00
_cell.angle_gamma   90.00
#
_symmetry.space_group_name_H-M   'P 1'
#
loop_
_entity.id
_entity.type
_entity.pdbx_description
1 polymer ?
#
loop_
_entity_poly.entity_id
_entity_poly.type
_entity_poly.pdbx_seq_one_letter_code
_entity_poly.pdbx_strand_id
1 'polypeptide(L)'
;MCAVPARLGLSTAASLRRYPCASQTRNLEGAGGAGWSWCRRLAGGATTMVRTTAAPASPLSLLTPRRTYYWPYPENLVPEGETTSPFQSSPVPSVRERIVQEYALGPLFGSRTPCCVLGFAGSAGDVVGRKGDVRRWVAKVLGKAESDVELGALLQAKEMLLHRSGTDESPRLADGAGSRPDAELRRVTRYARLPVQARTLLEVYLPGEEVDGAGVSADADAIILAHGYFLQEQLYRYMTAAASSAPKASDHSCIEASERAEAACEAPLPHKEEKRREDEADLWSSVAGLHDACGVVYCEVPALDESDFVFDQLYGKRVDGETVERVMSRWARRAAQQHQQQQKR
;
A
#
# COMPACT_ATOMS: atom_id res chain seq x y z
N MET A 1 25.35 -51.30 0.45
CA MET A 1 25.20 -51.71 -0.96
C MET A 1 24.08 -50.89 -1.58
N CYS A 2 24.43 -50.10 -2.61
CA CYS A 2 23.59 -49.52 -3.69
C CYS A 2 22.27 -48.81 -3.34
N ALA A 3 21.92 -47.62 -3.83
CA ALA A 3 22.49 -46.77 -4.87
C ALA A 3 21.99 -45.32 -4.73
N VAL A 4 22.84 -44.42 -5.23
CA VAL A 4 22.62 -42.99 -5.51
C VAL A 4 21.63 -42.82 -6.68
N PRO A 5 20.91 -41.70 -6.77
CA PRO A 5 21.17 -40.85 -7.93
C PRO A 5 21.32 -39.37 -7.57
N ALA A 6 22.44 -38.84 -8.02
CA ALA A 6 22.69 -37.42 -8.22
C ALA A 6 21.99 -36.96 -9.50
N ARG A 7 21.52 -35.70 -9.52
CA ARG A 7 21.71 -34.81 -10.67
C ARG A 7 21.62 -33.35 -10.21
N LEU A 8 22.80 -32.73 -10.22
CA LEU A 8 23.03 -31.30 -10.15
C LEU A 8 22.46 -30.64 -11.41
N GLY A 9 21.58 -29.66 -11.24
CA GLY A 9 21.24 -28.68 -12.26
C GLY A 9 21.97 -27.38 -11.94
N LEU A 10 22.98 -27.03 -12.74
CA LEU A 10 23.61 -25.72 -12.73
C LEU A 10 22.55 -24.66 -13.06
N SER A 11 22.36 -23.68 -12.18
CA SER A 11 21.68 -22.44 -12.55
C SER A 11 22.71 -21.33 -12.69
N THR A 12 22.87 -20.90 -13.93
CA THR A 12 23.78 -19.86 -14.39
C THR A 12 23.26 -18.50 -13.95
N ALA A 13 23.87 -17.89 -12.94
CA ALA A 13 23.60 -16.51 -12.57
C ALA A 13 24.13 -15.57 -13.65
N ALA A 14 23.25 -15.08 -14.52
CA ALA A 14 23.54 -13.99 -15.43
C ALA A 14 23.73 -12.70 -14.63
N SER A 15 24.98 -12.28 -14.54
CA SER A 15 25.42 -11.01 -13.96
C SER A 15 24.88 -9.84 -14.79
N LEU A 16 23.83 -9.16 -14.29
CA LEU A 16 23.46 -7.83 -14.75
C LEU A 16 24.14 -6.79 -13.87
N ARG A 17 25.24 -6.26 -14.40
CA ARG A 17 25.92 -5.06 -13.90
C ARG A 17 24.93 -3.89 -13.82
N ARG A 18 24.64 -3.42 -12.60
CA ARG A 18 24.08 -2.07 -12.39
C ARG A 18 25.19 -1.14 -11.92
N TYR A 19 25.34 -0.04 -12.67
CA TYR A 19 26.19 1.09 -12.35
C TYR A 19 25.65 1.83 -11.11
N PRO A 20 26.49 2.22 -10.14
CA PRO A 20 26.06 3.11 -9.07
C PRO A 20 26.01 4.56 -9.60
N CYS A 21 24.81 5.12 -9.67
CA CYS A 21 24.60 6.55 -9.85
C CYS A 21 24.76 7.21 -8.47
N ALA A 22 25.91 7.86 -8.26
CA ALA A 22 26.19 8.63 -7.06
C ALA A 22 25.32 9.90 -7.04
N SER A 23 24.44 10.02 -6.05
CA SER A 23 23.79 11.29 -5.72
C SER A 23 24.47 11.91 -4.51
N GLN A 24 25.03 13.08 -4.76
CA GLN A 24 25.86 13.88 -3.88
C GLN A 24 24.94 14.69 -2.96
N THR A 25 24.95 14.43 -1.65
CA THR A 25 24.25 15.27 -0.67
C THR A 25 25.14 16.44 -0.27
N ARG A 26 24.76 17.65 -0.66
CA ARG A 26 25.32 18.89 -0.10
C ARG A 26 24.54 19.24 1.16
N ASN A 27 25.22 19.19 2.30
CA ASN A 27 24.77 19.79 3.55
C ASN A 27 24.85 21.32 3.43
N LEU A 28 23.75 22.01 3.70
CA LEU A 28 23.72 23.43 4.04
C LEU A 28 23.07 23.56 5.42
N GLU A 29 23.90 23.85 6.41
CA GLU A 29 23.49 24.34 7.72
C GLU A 29 22.84 25.72 7.56
N GLY A 30 21.71 25.94 8.24
CA GLY A 30 21.02 27.22 8.27
C GLY A 30 20.15 27.33 9.51
N ALA A 31 20.64 28.11 10.48
CA ALA A 31 20.06 28.39 11.78
C ALA A 31 18.72 29.16 11.71
N GLY A 32 17.94 29.09 12.80
CA GLY A 32 16.95 30.11 13.12
C GLY A 32 15.65 29.58 13.72
N GLY A 33 15.65 29.28 15.03
CA GLY A 33 14.43 29.05 15.79
C GLY A 33 13.72 30.38 16.09
N ALA A 34 12.42 30.44 15.80
CA ALA A 34 11.52 31.49 16.26
C ALA A 34 10.33 30.83 17.00
N GLY A 35 10.43 30.76 18.32
CA GLY A 35 9.35 30.33 19.20
C GLY A 35 8.34 31.46 19.40
N TRP A 36 7.06 31.16 19.20
CA TRP A 36 5.95 32.06 19.48
C TRP A 36 5.55 31.89 20.95
N SER A 37 5.45 33.00 21.71
CA SER A 37 4.92 32.98 23.07
C SER A 37 3.62 33.78 23.15
N TRP A 38 2.61 33.18 23.77
CA TRP A 38 1.33 33.81 24.08
C TRP A 38 1.42 34.50 25.45
N CYS A 39 1.31 35.82 25.48
CA CYS A 39 1.12 36.58 26.72
C CYS A 39 -0.38 36.79 26.98
N ARG A 40 -0.89 36.12 28.01
CA ARG A 40 -2.23 36.38 28.56
C ARG A 40 -2.12 37.57 29.53
N ARG A 41 -2.78 38.68 29.21
CA ARG A 41 -2.80 39.92 30.00
C ARG A 41 -3.94 39.81 31.02
N LEU A 42 -3.64 39.79 32.32
CA LEU A 42 -4.65 40.02 33.36
C LEU A 42 -4.52 41.46 33.86
N ALA A 43 -5.65 42.17 33.77
CA ALA A 43 -5.85 43.50 34.33
C ALA A 43 -6.11 43.39 35.83
N GLY A 44 -5.52 44.30 36.60
CA GLY A 44 -5.77 44.47 38.02
C GLY A 44 -5.07 45.74 38.49
N GLY A 45 -5.83 46.84 38.57
CA GLY A 45 -5.34 48.11 39.06
C GLY A 45 -5.27 48.14 40.59
N ALA A 46 -4.23 48.80 41.10
CA ALA A 46 -4.28 49.54 42.36
C ALA A 46 -3.12 50.54 42.37
N THR A 47 -3.48 51.82 42.26
CA THR A 47 -2.62 52.98 42.41
C THR A 47 -2.20 53.12 43.87
N THR A 48 -0.90 53.09 44.15
CA THR A 48 -0.37 53.61 45.42
C THR A 48 0.96 54.31 45.16
N MET A 49 1.00 55.62 45.38
CA MET A 49 2.22 56.42 45.39
C MET A 49 3.06 56.05 46.62
N VAL A 50 4.30 55.61 46.42
CA VAL A 50 5.34 55.67 47.46
C VAL A 50 6.67 56.09 46.85
N ARG A 51 7.01 57.35 47.14
CA ARG A 51 8.31 57.91 47.57
C ARG A 51 9.58 57.31 46.96
N THR A 52 10.16 58.10 46.07
CA THR A 52 11.54 58.01 45.58
C THR A 52 12.52 58.22 46.74
N THR A 53 13.26 57.17 47.10
CA THR A 53 14.50 57.27 47.89
C THR A 53 15.61 56.59 47.12
N ALA A 54 16.67 57.35 46.83
CA ALA A 54 17.84 56.89 46.11
C ALA A 54 18.46 55.68 46.81
N ALA A 55 18.52 54.55 46.10
CA ALA A 55 19.36 53.42 46.46
C ALA A 55 20.73 53.60 45.78
N PRO A 56 21.83 53.25 46.47
CA PRO A 56 23.18 53.41 45.93
C PRO A 56 23.35 52.56 44.68
N ALA A 57 24.18 53.04 43.76
CA ALA A 57 24.68 52.25 42.64
C ALA A 57 25.42 51.03 43.19
N SER A 58 24.69 49.93 43.40
CA SER A 58 25.30 48.62 43.59
C SER A 58 26.13 48.33 42.34
N PRO A 59 27.40 47.90 42.50
CA PRO A 59 28.13 47.38 41.36
C PRO A 59 27.29 46.25 40.79
N LEU A 60 26.90 46.37 39.53
CA LEU A 60 26.43 45.26 38.73
C LEU A 60 27.59 44.25 38.72
N SER A 61 27.65 43.40 39.74
CA SER A 61 28.31 42.12 39.64
C SER A 61 27.80 41.53 38.34
N LEU A 62 28.72 41.22 37.44
CA LEU A 62 28.49 40.42 36.25
C LEU A 62 27.70 39.18 36.70
N LEU A 63 26.38 39.27 36.65
CA LEU A 63 25.45 38.16 36.79
C LEU A 63 25.68 37.35 35.53
N THR A 64 26.73 36.52 35.58
CA THR A 64 26.78 35.34 34.74
C THR A 64 25.42 34.68 34.93
N PRO A 65 24.62 34.48 33.86
CA PRO A 65 23.39 33.73 34.00
C PRO A 65 23.81 32.36 34.49
N ARG A 66 23.69 32.12 35.80
CA ARG A 66 23.78 30.79 36.37
C ARG A 66 22.77 29.99 35.57
N ARG A 67 23.24 29.11 34.69
CA ARG A 67 22.39 28.18 33.96
C ARG A 67 21.62 27.40 35.01
N THR A 68 20.39 27.82 35.25
CA THR A 68 19.43 27.06 36.05
C THR A 68 18.97 25.94 35.13
N TYR A 69 19.57 24.77 35.30
CA TYR A 69 19.06 23.57 34.67
C TYR A 69 17.81 23.15 35.46
N TYR A 70 16.67 23.12 34.79
CA TYR A 70 15.45 22.53 35.32
C TYR A 70 15.40 21.08 34.86
N TRP A 71 15.09 20.16 35.79
CA TRP A 71 14.80 18.78 35.42
C TRP A 71 13.49 18.76 34.61
N PRO A 72 13.45 18.08 33.45
CA PRO A 72 12.24 18.03 32.62
C PRO A 72 11.13 17.16 33.23
N TYR A 73 11.45 16.38 34.26
CA TYR A 73 10.53 15.41 34.86
C TYR A 73 10.16 15.87 36.28
N PRO A 74 8.91 16.31 36.52
CA PRO A 74 8.44 16.65 37.86
C PRO A 74 8.17 15.39 38.68
N GLU A 75 8.13 15.52 40.01
CA GLU A 75 7.95 14.38 40.95
C GLU A 75 6.63 13.63 40.76
N ASN A 76 5.61 14.30 40.22
CA ASN A 76 4.29 13.73 39.94
C ASN A 76 4.15 13.13 38.53
N LEU A 77 5.25 12.95 37.79
CA LEU A 77 5.20 12.36 36.44
C LEU A 77 4.73 10.90 36.47
N VAL A 78 5.15 10.14 37.49
CA VAL A 78 4.70 8.77 37.75
C VAL A 78 4.08 8.77 39.15
N PRO A 79 2.81 8.34 39.30
CA PRO A 79 2.16 8.30 40.60
C PRO A 79 2.96 7.48 41.61
N GLU A 80 3.00 7.96 42.86
CA GLU A 80 3.72 7.26 43.93
C GLU A 80 3.13 5.86 44.17
N GLY A 81 4.01 4.86 44.16
CA GLY A 81 3.62 3.46 44.39
C GLY A 81 3.12 2.71 43.14
N GLU A 82 3.06 3.35 41.97
CA GLU A 82 2.70 2.64 40.74
C GLU A 82 3.89 1.89 40.12
N THR A 83 3.68 0.61 39.82
CA THR A 83 4.64 -0.19 39.06
C THR A 83 4.48 0.07 37.57
N THR A 84 5.54 0.54 36.92
CA THR A 84 5.57 0.70 35.46
C THR A 84 5.68 -0.64 34.76
N SER A 85 5.12 -0.75 33.56
CA SER A 85 5.30 -1.94 32.72
C SER A 85 6.77 -2.12 32.33
N PRO A 86 7.25 -3.38 32.18
CA PRO A 86 8.60 -3.63 31.72
C PRO A 86 8.75 -3.20 30.26
N PHE A 87 9.77 -2.37 29.97
CA PHE A 87 10.06 -1.91 28.60
C PHE A 87 10.94 -2.89 27.80
N GLN A 88 11.45 -3.95 28.42
CA GLN A 88 12.28 -4.97 27.77
C GLN A 88 11.95 -6.37 28.30
N SER A 89 12.11 -7.38 27.45
CA SER A 89 11.75 -8.77 27.78
C SER A 89 12.60 -9.39 28.90
N SER A 90 13.86 -8.96 29.03
CA SER A 90 14.80 -9.49 30.04
C SER A 90 15.93 -8.48 30.29
N PRO A 91 16.49 -8.39 31.51
CA PRO A 91 17.71 -7.62 31.75
C PRO A 91 18.96 -8.26 31.14
N VAL A 92 18.92 -9.54 30.74
CA VAL A 92 20.07 -10.27 30.21
C VAL A 92 20.24 -10.00 28.71
N PRO A 93 21.37 -9.43 28.25
CA PRO A 93 21.57 -9.08 26.84
C PRO A 93 21.46 -10.26 25.89
N SER A 94 22.03 -11.42 26.24
CA SER A 94 21.98 -12.62 25.39
C SER A 94 20.55 -13.15 25.18
N VAL A 95 19.69 -13.01 26.18
CA VAL A 95 18.26 -13.37 26.07
C VAL A 95 17.54 -12.38 25.15
N ARG A 96 17.83 -11.08 25.30
CA ARG A 96 17.27 -10.03 24.42
C ARG A 96 17.69 -10.22 22.96
N GLU A 97 18.97 -10.49 22.71
CA GLU A 97 19.49 -10.76 21.36
C GLU A 97 18.75 -11.93 20.71
N ARG A 98 18.59 -13.04 21.46
CA ARG A 98 17.86 -14.21 20.98
C ARG A 98 16.40 -13.87 20.67
N ILE A 99 15.71 -13.14 21.55
CA ILE A 99 14.32 -12.75 21.32
C ILE A 99 14.19 -11.86 20.08
N VAL A 100 15.05 -10.85 19.94
CA VAL A 100 15.05 -9.99 18.75
C VAL A 100 15.32 -10.79 17.48
N GLN A 101 16.23 -11.77 17.54
CA GLN A 101 16.47 -12.68 16.43
C GLN A 101 15.23 -13.53 16.07
N GLU A 102 14.46 -14.01 17.04
CA GLU A 102 13.20 -14.73 16.75
C GLU A 102 12.20 -13.85 16.00
N TYR A 103 12.08 -12.58 16.38
CA TYR A 103 11.13 -11.65 15.78
C TYR A 103 11.60 -11.10 14.42
N ALA A 104 12.89 -10.84 14.27
CA ALA A 104 13.46 -10.38 13.01
C ALA A 104 13.39 -11.44 11.90
N LEU A 105 13.58 -12.72 12.26
CA LEU A 105 13.50 -13.85 11.33
C LEU A 105 12.11 -14.50 11.31
N GLY A 106 11.14 -13.92 12.00
CA GLY A 106 9.77 -14.41 11.97
C GLY A 106 9.08 -14.06 10.65
N PRO A 107 8.01 -14.77 10.26
CA PRO A 107 7.21 -14.36 9.13
C PRO A 107 6.57 -12.98 9.40
N LEU A 108 6.38 -12.19 8.35
CA LEU A 108 5.63 -10.95 8.43
C LEU A 108 4.16 -11.27 8.70
N PHE A 109 3.71 -10.99 9.91
CA PHE A 109 2.32 -11.20 10.28
C PHE A 109 1.45 -10.06 9.74
N GLY A 110 0.41 -10.42 9.00
CA GLY A 110 -0.55 -9.46 8.44
C GLY A 110 -0.10 -8.82 7.12
N SER A 111 1.05 -9.21 6.57
CA SER A 111 1.35 -8.92 5.16
C SER A 111 0.36 -9.68 4.29
N ARG A 112 -0.26 -8.97 3.35
CA ARG A 112 -1.20 -9.53 2.39
C ARG A 112 -0.88 -8.94 1.04
N THR A 113 -0.93 -9.75 -0.01
CA THR A 113 -0.72 -9.28 -1.38
C THR A 113 -2.07 -8.86 -1.96
N PRO A 114 -2.33 -7.56 -2.17
CA PRO A 114 -3.55 -7.14 -2.85
C PRO A 114 -3.51 -7.60 -4.31
N CYS A 115 -4.61 -8.20 -4.76
CA CYS A 115 -4.85 -8.58 -6.14
C CYS A 115 -4.81 -7.35 -7.06
N CYS A 116 -5.53 -6.30 -6.66
CA CYS A 116 -5.55 -5.02 -7.35
C CYS A 116 -6.01 -3.90 -6.42
N VAL A 117 -5.78 -2.66 -6.85
CA VAL A 117 -6.22 -1.44 -6.19
C VAL A 117 -7.23 -0.75 -7.10
N LEU A 118 -8.48 -0.69 -6.65
CA LEU A 118 -9.57 0.01 -7.32
C LEU A 118 -9.57 1.49 -6.93
N GLY A 119 -9.81 2.36 -7.89
CA GLY A 119 -9.84 3.80 -7.69
C GLY A 119 -11.17 4.44 -8.08
N PHE A 120 -11.60 5.39 -7.26
CA PHE A 120 -12.85 6.13 -7.36
C PHE A 120 -12.56 7.63 -7.49
N ALA A 121 -13.37 8.34 -8.27
CA ALA A 121 -13.30 9.80 -8.36
C ALA A 121 -13.88 10.51 -7.11
N GLY A 122 -14.84 9.86 -6.44
CA GLY A 122 -15.53 10.38 -5.25
C GLY A 122 -14.71 10.32 -3.96
N SER A 123 -15.28 10.88 -2.89
CA SER A 123 -14.67 10.87 -1.56
C SER A 123 -14.84 9.51 -0.87
N ALA A 124 -14.06 9.24 0.19
CA ALA A 124 -14.22 8.00 0.95
C ALA A 124 -15.64 7.87 1.54
N GLY A 125 -16.26 8.98 1.97
CA GLY A 125 -17.62 8.99 2.51
C GLY A 125 -18.67 8.49 1.51
N ASP A 126 -18.52 8.85 0.23
CA ASP A 126 -19.41 8.42 -0.84
C ASP A 126 -19.23 6.92 -1.18
N VAL A 127 -17.99 6.45 -1.10
CA VAL A 127 -17.61 5.07 -1.47
C VAL A 127 -17.97 4.07 -0.37
N VAL A 128 -17.91 4.45 0.91
CA VAL A 128 -18.25 3.58 2.05
C VAL A 128 -19.62 2.92 1.86
N GLY A 129 -20.62 3.69 1.41
CA GLY A 129 -21.99 3.19 1.21
C GLY A 129 -22.11 2.12 0.11
N ARG A 130 -21.17 2.08 -0.84
CA ARG A 130 -21.16 1.15 -1.98
C ARG A 130 -20.13 0.03 -1.83
N LYS A 131 -19.36 0.00 -0.75
CA LYS A 131 -18.28 -0.97 -0.53
C LYS A 131 -18.79 -2.43 -0.60
N GLY A 132 -19.98 -2.72 -0.08
CA GLY A 132 -20.59 -4.05 -0.16
C GLY A 132 -20.94 -4.44 -1.61
N ASP A 133 -21.45 -3.51 -2.41
CA ASP A 133 -21.75 -3.77 -3.82
C ASP A 133 -20.48 -3.97 -4.64
N VAL A 134 -19.41 -3.20 -4.36
CA VAL A 134 -18.09 -3.41 -4.97
C VAL A 134 -17.62 -4.84 -4.74
N ARG A 135 -17.73 -5.36 -3.51
CA ARG A 135 -17.34 -6.75 -3.19
C ARG A 135 -18.09 -7.75 -4.06
N ARG A 136 -19.42 -7.59 -4.15
CA ARG A 136 -20.29 -8.46 -4.93
C ARG A 136 -19.94 -8.43 -6.43
N TRP A 137 -19.72 -7.25 -7.00
CA TRP A 137 -19.38 -7.12 -8.41
C TRP A 137 -17.98 -7.65 -8.72
N VAL A 138 -16.98 -7.37 -7.87
CA VAL A 138 -15.64 -7.95 -8.02
C VAL A 138 -15.69 -9.48 -7.97
N ALA A 139 -16.42 -10.06 -7.01
CA ALA A 139 -16.58 -11.50 -6.92
C ALA A 139 -17.21 -12.09 -8.19
N LYS A 140 -18.23 -11.44 -8.75
CA LYS A 140 -18.85 -11.85 -10.02
C LYS A 140 -17.88 -11.77 -11.20
N VAL A 141 -17.12 -10.67 -11.33
CA VAL A 141 -16.15 -10.51 -12.42
C VAL A 141 -15.06 -11.58 -12.34
N LEU A 142 -14.61 -11.92 -11.14
CA LEU A 142 -13.60 -12.96 -10.93
C LEU A 142 -14.17 -14.39 -10.93
N GLY A 143 -15.48 -14.57 -11.01
CA GLY A 143 -16.14 -15.88 -10.92
C GLY A 143 -15.94 -16.57 -9.56
N LYS A 144 -15.78 -15.80 -8.48
CA LYS A 144 -15.54 -16.29 -7.11
C LYS A 144 -16.77 -16.09 -6.22
N ALA A 145 -16.82 -16.76 -5.08
CA ALA A 145 -17.84 -16.48 -4.07
C ALA A 145 -17.56 -15.12 -3.40
N GLU A 146 -18.63 -14.43 -2.96
CA GLU A 146 -18.47 -13.14 -2.27
C GLU A 146 -17.62 -13.28 -0.99
N SER A 147 -17.71 -14.44 -0.31
CA SER A 147 -16.90 -14.77 0.87
C SER A 147 -15.40 -14.75 0.60
N ASP A 148 -14.98 -15.06 -0.62
CA ASP A 148 -13.58 -15.29 -0.99
C ASP A 148 -12.87 -14.00 -1.41
N VAL A 149 -13.62 -12.90 -1.53
CA VAL A 149 -13.10 -11.57 -1.82
C VAL A 149 -13.13 -10.75 -0.54
N GLU A 150 -11.99 -10.23 -0.11
CA GLU A 150 -11.89 -9.27 0.99
C GLU A 150 -11.53 -7.88 0.46
N LEU A 151 -12.10 -6.84 1.06
CA LEU A 151 -11.85 -5.45 0.68
C LEU A 151 -11.15 -4.72 1.81
N GLY A 152 -10.00 -4.13 1.50
CA GLY A 152 -9.15 -3.37 2.42
C GLY A 152 -9.76 -2.08 2.95
N ALA A 153 -8.93 -1.28 3.61
CA ALA A 153 -9.31 0.05 4.04
C ALA A 153 -9.52 0.98 2.82
N LEU A 154 -10.42 1.94 2.95
CA LEU A 154 -10.54 3.01 1.96
C LEU A 154 -9.44 4.04 2.23
N LEU A 155 -8.56 4.23 1.25
CA LEU A 155 -7.46 5.18 1.33
C LEU A 155 -7.81 6.41 0.50
N GLN A 156 -8.11 7.52 1.17
CA GLN A 156 -8.33 8.79 0.49
C GLN A 156 -6.99 9.48 0.24
N ALA A 157 -6.65 9.67 -1.03
CA ALA A 157 -5.48 10.42 -1.44
C ALA A 157 -5.59 11.87 -0.95
N LYS A 158 -4.43 12.45 -0.63
CA LYS A 158 -4.35 13.80 -0.12
C LYS A 158 -4.72 14.79 -1.21
N GLU A 159 -5.55 15.78 -0.89
CA GLU A 159 -5.81 16.89 -1.80
C GLU A 159 -4.59 17.81 -1.82
N MET A 160 -3.74 17.63 -2.84
CA MET A 160 -2.49 18.35 -2.96
C MET A 160 -2.66 19.60 -3.82
N LEU A 161 -2.33 20.77 -3.26
CA LEU A 161 -2.20 22.01 -4.06
C LEU A 161 -1.08 21.90 -5.10
N LEU A 162 0.01 21.21 -4.72
CA LEU A 162 1.12 20.87 -5.61
C LEU A 162 1.19 19.35 -5.74
N HIS A 163 0.81 18.82 -6.89
CA HIS A 163 0.87 17.39 -7.15
C HIS A 163 2.33 16.90 -7.14
N ARG A 164 2.59 15.87 -6.33
CA ARG A 164 3.87 15.14 -6.32
C ARG A 164 3.59 13.71 -6.74
N SER A 165 4.11 13.31 -7.89
CA SER A 165 3.95 11.95 -8.41
C SER A 165 4.82 10.96 -7.63
N GLY A 166 4.34 9.72 -7.48
CA GLY A 166 5.12 8.62 -6.91
C GLY A 166 5.09 8.52 -5.38
N THR A 167 4.19 9.25 -4.72
CA THR A 167 3.88 9.04 -3.30
C THR A 167 2.59 8.24 -3.17
N ASP A 168 2.47 7.42 -2.13
CA ASP A 168 1.27 6.59 -1.90
C ASP A 168 0.02 7.45 -1.65
N GLU A 169 0.21 8.63 -1.03
CA GLU A 169 -0.86 9.60 -0.79
C GLU A 169 -1.26 10.43 -2.03
N SER A 170 -0.56 10.28 -3.16
CA SER A 170 -0.83 11.11 -4.34
C SER A 170 -2.06 10.61 -5.11
N PRO A 171 -2.96 11.52 -5.55
CA PRO A 171 -4.10 11.12 -6.36
C PRO A 171 -3.62 10.53 -7.69
N ARG A 172 -4.29 9.47 -8.15
CA ARG A 172 -3.87 8.71 -9.34
C ARG A 172 -4.28 9.45 -10.61
N LEU A 173 -3.33 9.57 -11.54
CA LEU A 173 -3.52 10.23 -12.83
C LEU A 173 -4.10 9.25 -13.86
N ALA A 174 -4.82 9.76 -14.85
CA ALA A 174 -5.44 8.92 -15.89
C ALA A 174 -4.45 8.29 -16.89
N ASP A 175 -3.16 8.61 -16.76
CA ASP A 175 -2.06 7.98 -17.48
C ASP A 175 -1.09 7.24 -16.51
N GLY A 176 -1.53 6.93 -15.29
CA GLY A 176 -0.79 6.20 -14.24
C GLY A 176 -0.51 4.71 -14.53
N ALA A 177 0.08 3.98 -13.58
CA ALA A 177 0.42 2.55 -13.76
C ALA A 177 -0.84 1.66 -13.92
N GLY A 178 -1.96 2.06 -13.32
CA GLY A 178 -3.28 1.44 -13.53
C GLY A 178 -4.06 1.95 -14.74
N SER A 179 -3.44 2.80 -15.55
CA SER A 179 -4.12 3.33 -16.72
C SER A 179 -3.90 2.46 -17.95
N ARG A 180 -4.46 2.89 -19.07
CA ARG A 180 -4.52 2.19 -20.36
C ARG A 180 -3.18 1.53 -20.75
N PRO A 181 -3.17 0.39 -21.47
CA PRO A 181 -1.94 -0.24 -21.97
C PRO A 181 -1.11 0.68 -22.89
N ASP A 182 -1.69 1.75 -23.45
CA ASP A 182 -0.98 2.76 -24.24
C ASP A 182 -0.46 3.95 -23.40
N ALA A 183 -0.56 3.89 -22.06
CA ALA A 183 -0.19 4.99 -21.17
C ALA A 183 1.29 5.35 -21.24
N GLU A 184 2.19 4.37 -21.32
CA GLU A 184 3.62 4.63 -21.46
C GLU A 184 3.93 5.37 -22.76
N LEU A 185 3.37 4.90 -23.87
CA LEU A 185 3.51 5.57 -25.16
C LEU A 185 2.94 6.99 -25.14
N ARG A 186 1.80 7.21 -24.45
CA ARG A 186 1.21 8.54 -24.26
C ARG A 186 2.09 9.46 -23.42
N ARG A 187 2.74 8.94 -22.37
CA ARG A 187 3.69 9.72 -21.55
C ARG A 187 4.90 10.17 -22.35
N VAL A 188 5.37 9.35 -23.28
CA VAL A 188 6.50 9.69 -24.16
C VAL A 188 6.09 10.72 -25.22
N THR A 189 4.86 10.65 -25.72
CA THR A 189 4.38 11.50 -26.82
C THR A 189 3.77 12.83 -26.37
N ARG A 190 3.39 12.98 -25.09
CA ARG A 190 2.75 14.19 -24.56
C ARG A 190 3.68 14.95 -23.63
N TYR A 191 3.58 16.29 -23.69
CA TYR A 191 4.36 17.18 -22.84
C TYR A 191 3.83 17.28 -21.39
N ALA A 192 2.61 16.80 -21.14
CA ALA A 192 1.95 16.86 -19.84
C ALA A 192 1.18 15.57 -19.56
N ARG A 193 1.03 15.27 -18.26
CA ARG A 193 0.27 14.12 -17.78
C ARG A 193 -1.24 14.35 -17.89
N LEU A 194 -2.01 13.28 -17.96
CA LEU A 194 -3.46 13.35 -17.89
C LEU A 194 -3.96 13.79 -16.50
N PRO A 195 -5.17 14.38 -16.39
CA PRO A 195 -5.71 14.82 -15.11
C PRO A 195 -5.90 13.67 -14.13
N VAL A 196 -6.12 14.02 -12.87
CA VAL A 196 -6.45 13.09 -11.78
C VAL A 196 -7.73 12.32 -12.15
N GLN A 197 -7.64 10.99 -12.09
CA GLN A 197 -8.74 10.06 -12.35
C GLN A 197 -9.33 9.50 -11.05
N ALA A 198 -8.48 9.17 -10.07
CA ALA A 198 -8.93 8.60 -8.80
C ALA A 198 -8.35 9.34 -7.60
N ARG A 199 -9.22 9.57 -6.61
CA ARG A 199 -8.93 10.23 -5.34
C ARG A 199 -9.08 9.30 -4.14
N THR A 200 -9.93 8.28 -4.26
CA THR A 200 -10.09 7.26 -3.21
C THR A 200 -9.68 5.92 -3.78
N LEU A 201 -8.87 5.18 -3.04
CA LEU A 201 -8.34 3.87 -3.40
C LEU A 201 -8.89 2.79 -2.46
N LEU A 202 -9.04 1.59 -2.98
CA LEU A 202 -9.52 0.42 -2.26
C LEU A 202 -8.76 -0.82 -2.73
N GLU A 203 -8.07 -1.47 -1.80
CA GLU A 203 -7.37 -2.72 -2.04
C GLU A 203 -8.35 -3.91 -2.04
N VAL A 204 -8.13 -4.85 -2.95
CA VAL A 204 -8.88 -6.10 -3.07
C VAL A 204 -7.93 -7.27 -2.76
N TYR A 205 -8.34 -8.15 -1.86
CA TYR A 205 -7.57 -9.33 -1.46
C TYR A 205 -8.35 -10.62 -1.75
N LEU A 206 -7.62 -11.69 -2.04
CA LEU A 206 -8.14 -13.03 -2.35
C LEU A 206 -7.53 -14.07 -1.39
N PRO A 207 -7.97 -14.11 -0.11
CA PRO A 207 -7.39 -14.99 0.91
C PRO A 207 -7.48 -16.48 0.58
N GLY A 208 -8.46 -16.89 -0.24
CA GLY A 208 -8.64 -18.30 -0.63
C GLY A 208 -7.51 -18.86 -1.51
N GLU A 209 -6.72 -18.01 -2.16
CA GLU A 209 -5.67 -18.44 -3.09
C GLU A 209 -4.28 -18.53 -2.42
N GLU A 210 -4.13 -18.04 -1.20
CA GLU A 210 -2.89 -18.06 -0.42
C GLU A 210 -2.67 -19.40 0.32
N VAL A 211 -3.70 -20.25 0.44
CA VAL A 211 -3.76 -21.33 1.44
C VAL A 211 -3.38 -22.71 0.91
N ASP A 212 -3.31 -22.91 -0.40
CA ASP A 212 -3.09 -24.23 -0.99
C ASP A 212 -1.60 -24.58 -1.16
N GLY A 213 -0.95 -24.94 -0.05
CA GLY A 213 0.23 -25.81 -0.06
C GLY A 213 1.55 -25.18 0.41
N ALA A 214 2.28 -25.93 1.21
CA ALA A 214 3.58 -25.57 1.81
C ALA A 214 4.76 -25.50 0.80
N GLY A 215 4.52 -25.04 -0.41
CA GLY A 215 5.53 -24.94 -1.46
C GLY A 215 5.18 -23.87 -2.48
N VAL A 216 6.02 -22.83 -2.51
CA VAL A 216 6.10 -21.75 -3.51
C VAL A 216 5.08 -20.62 -3.35
N SER A 217 5.31 -19.74 -2.35
CA SER A 217 4.60 -18.46 -2.20
C SER A 217 4.59 -17.60 -3.47
N ALA A 218 5.65 -17.70 -4.29
CA ALA A 218 5.76 -16.98 -5.55
C ALA A 218 4.69 -17.39 -6.58
N ASP A 219 4.23 -18.65 -6.56
CA ASP A 219 3.19 -19.13 -7.46
C ASP A 219 1.82 -18.61 -7.04
N ALA A 220 1.56 -18.50 -5.72
CA ALA A 220 0.34 -17.91 -5.19
C ALA A 220 0.24 -16.41 -5.51
N ASP A 221 1.32 -15.65 -5.27
CA ASP A 221 1.38 -14.23 -5.63
C ASP A 221 1.15 -14.02 -7.14
N ALA A 222 1.73 -14.87 -8.00
CA ALA A 222 1.53 -14.79 -9.44
C ALA A 222 0.06 -15.02 -9.85
N ILE A 223 -0.64 -15.95 -9.20
CA ILE A 223 -2.08 -16.20 -9.44
C ILE A 223 -2.92 -15.00 -8.97
N ILE A 224 -2.62 -14.45 -7.79
CA ILE A 224 -3.31 -13.27 -7.25
C ILE A 224 -3.15 -12.07 -8.19
N LEU A 225 -1.93 -11.82 -8.68
CA LEU A 225 -1.65 -10.74 -9.63
C LEU A 225 -2.32 -11.00 -10.99
N ALA A 226 -2.43 -12.26 -11.45
CA ALA A 226 -3.12 -12.59 -12.70
C ALA A 226 -4.61 -12.21 -12.65
N HIS A 227 -5.29 -12.45 -11.52
CA HIS A 227 -6.65 -11.96 -11.30
C HIS A 227 -6.73 -10.43 -11.34
N GLY A 228 -5.71 -9.75 -10.81
CA GLY A 228 -5.61 -8.29 -10.83
C GLY A 228 -5.50 -7.73 -12.24
N TYR A 229 -4.60 -8.31 -13.04
CA TYR A 229 -4.42 -7.93 -14.44
C TYR A 229 -5.67 -8.21 -15.27
N PHE A 230 -6.34 -9.35 -15.01
CA PHE A 230 -7.62 -9.66 -15.65
C PHE A 230 -8.67 -8.58 -15.35
N LEU A 231 -8.87 -8.22 -14.08
CA LEU A 231 -9.83 -7.19 -13.69
C LEU A 231 -9.50 -5.83 -14.32
N GLN A 232 -8.22 -5.46 -14.29
CA GLN A 232 -7.72 -4.24 -14.91
C GLN A 232 -8.03 -4.20 -16.41
N GLU A 233 -7.79 -5.29 -17.13
CA GLU A 233 -8.04 -5.38 -18.55
C GLU A 233 -9.54 -5.30 -18.88
N GLN A 234 -10.38 -6.02 -18.13
CA GLN A 234 -11.83 -6.00 -18.36
C GLN A 234 -12.42 -4.60 -18.11
N LEU A 235 -12.04 -3.95 -17.01
CA LEU A 235 -12.48 -2.59 -16.71
C LEU A 235 -12.03 -1.61 -17.80
N TYR A 236 -10.80 -1.76 -18.28
CA TYR A 236 -10.27 -0.95 -19.36
C TYR A 236 -11.06 -1.13 -20.66
N ARG A 237 -11.29 -2.38 -21.08
CA ARG A 237 -12.08 -2.72 -22.27
C ARG A 237 -13.47 -2.08 -22.19
N TYR A 238 -14.13 -2.19 -21.05
CA TYR A 238 -15.42 -1.54 -20.79
C TYR A 238 -15.37 -0.02 -20.97
N MET A 239 -14.45 0.66 -20.28
CA MET A 239 -14.31 2.12 -20.38
C MET A 239 -14.01 2.60 -21.80
N THR A 240 -13.26 1.83 -22.59
CA THR A 240 -13.00 2.17 -24.00
C THR A 240 -14.21 2.00 -24.90
N ALA A 241 -14.97 0.92 -24.73
CA ALA A 241 -16.18 0.68 -25.50
C ALA A 241 -17.26 1.73 -25.15
N ALA A 242 -17.45 2.01 -23.86
CA ALA A 242 -18.39 3.02 -23.37
C ALA A 242 -18.04 4.43 -23.89
N ALA A 243 -16.76 4.79 -23.95
CA ALA A 243 -16.32 6.06 -24.52
C ALA A 243 -16.57 6.16 -26.04
N SER A 244 -16.57 5.02 -26.75
CA SER A 244 -16.83 4.98 -28.20
C SER A 244 -18.31 4.98 -28.57
N SER A 245 -19.18 4.56 -27.65
CA SER A 245 -20.64 4.51 -27.83
C SER A 245 -21.36 5.76 -27.29
N ALA A 246 -20.67 6.66 -26.59
CA ALA A 246 -21.20 7.96 -26.24
C ALA A 246 -21.63 8.70 -27.52
N PRO A 247 -22.84 9.29 -27.58
CA PRO A 247 -23.32 9.97 -28.77
C PRO A 247 -22.37 11.11 -29.07
N LYS A 248 -21.59 10.96 -30.16
CA LYS A 248 -20.80 12.04 -30.71
C LYS A 248 -21.78 13.17 -30.98
N ALA A 249 -21.57 14.30 -30.31
CA ALA A 249 -22.24 15.53 -30.66
C ALA A 249 -22.13 15.69 -32.18
N SER A 250 -23.31 15.82 -32.78
CA SER A 250 -23.56 15.90 -34.21
C SER A 250 -22.49 16.71 -34.95
N ASP A 251 -21.80 16.07 -35.89
CA ASP A 251 -21.33 16.74 -37.08
C ASP A 251 -21.65 15.87 -38.29
N HIS A 252 -22.44 16.47 -39.18
CA HIS A 252 -22.86 15.95 -40.46
C HIS A 252 -21.67 15.50 -41.32
N SER A 253 -21.71 14.27 -41.84
CA SER A 253 -21.66 14.06 -43.29
C SER A 253 -22.00 12.63 -43.66
N CYS A 254 -22.98 12.51 -44.56
CA CYS A 254 -23.25 11.34 -45.38
C CYS A 254 -22.03 11.00 -46.25
N ILE A 255 -21.81 9.71 -46.54
CA ILE A 255 -21.83 9.14 -47.89
C ILE A 255 -21.86 7.60 -47.77
N GLU A 256 -22.41 6.99 -48.82
CA GLU A 256 -23.08 5.71 -48.97
C GLU A 256 -22.20 4.44 -49.01
N ALA A 257 -22.85 3.34 -48.60
CA ALA A 257 -22.92 1.98 -49.14
C ALA A 257 -21.79 1.39 -50.02
N SER A 258 -21.39 0.14 -49.69
CA SER A 258 -21.07 -0.89 -50.68
C SER A 258 -21.26 -2.30 -50.10
N GLU A 259 -22.17 -3.06 -50.70
CA GLU A 259 -22.45 -4.47 -50.44
C GLU A 259 -21.57 -5.40 -51.32
N ARG A 260 -21.32 -6.61 -50.77
CA ARG A 260 -20.99 -7.93 -51.41
C ARG A 260 -19.64 -8.50 -50.96
N ALA A 261 -19.46 -9.80 -50.82
CA ALA A 261 -20.31 -10.97 -50.57
C ALA A 261 -19.34 -12.12 -50.22
N GLU A 262 -19.78 -13.00 -49.33
CA GLU A 262 -19.41 -14.40 -49.05
C GLU A 262 -18.12 -15.03 -49.62
N ALA A 263 -17.39 -15.76 -48.75
CA ALA A 263 -17.04 -17.16 -48.97
C ALA A 263 -16.64 -17.92 -47.68
N ALA A 264 -17.37 -19.02 -47.43
CA ALA A 264 -17.04 -20.30 -46.75
C ALA A 264 -16.50 -20.27 -45.31
N CYS A 265 -17.28 -20.70 -44.30
CA CYS A 265 -17.66 -22.08 -43.96
C CYS A 265 -16.51 -22.98 -43.48
N GLU A 266 -16.14 -22.82 -42.21
CA GLU A 266 -15.88 -23.96 -41.33
C GLU A 266 -16.76 -23.76 -40.09
N ALA A 267 -17.73 -24.67 -39.89
CA ALA A 267 -18.67 -24.61 -38.78
C ALA A 267 -18.01 -25.13 -37.50
N PRO A 268 -17.85 -24.31 -36.44
CA PRO A 268 -17.49 -24.81 -35.12
C PRO A 268 -18.75 -25.35 -34.42
N LEU A 269 -18.57 -26.41 -33.65
CA LEU A 269 -19.64 -27.11 -32.93
C LEU A 269 -20.51 -26.14 -32.08
N PRO A 270 -21.86 -26.16 -32.23
CA PRO A 270 -22.74 -25.08 -31.78
C PRO A 270 -22.86 -24.90 -30.25
N HIS A 271 -22.56 -25.94 -29.45
CA HIS A 271 -22.83 -25.88 -28.01
C HIS A 271 -21.73 -25.24 -27.15
N LYS A 272 -20.50 -25.08 -27.67
CA LYS A 272 -19.42 -24.42 -26.93
C LYS A 272 -19.39 -22.90 -27.13
N GLU A 273 -19.90 -22.43 -28.27
CA GLU A 273 -19.89 -21.00 -28.59
C GLU A 273 -21.04 -20.23 -27.94
N GLU A 274 -22.21 -20.86 -27.80
CA GLU A 274 -23.38 -20.25 -27.18
C GLU A 274 -23.15 -20.01 -25.68
N LYS A 275 -22.63 -21.01 -24.96
CA LYS A 275 -22.23 -20.88 -23.55
C LYS A 275 -21.16 -19.80 -23.35
N ARG A 276 -20.17 -19.74 -24.25
CA ARG A 276 -19.11 -18.72 -24.18
C ARG A 276 -19.64 -17.30 -24.35
N ARG A 277 -20.65 -17.10 -25.20
CA ARG A 277 -21.28 -15.77 -25.41
C ARG A 277 -22.11 -15.33 -24.21
N GLU A 278 -22.79 -16.25 -23.54
CA GLU A 278 -23.50 -15.98 -22.30
C GLU A 278 -22.53 -15.59 -21.18
N ASP A 279 -21.45 -16.35 -20.99
CA ASP A 279 -20.41 -16.07 -19.99
C ASP A 279 -19.73 -14.70 -20.24
N GLU A 280 -19.50 -14.32 -21.50
CA GLU A 280 -18.93 -13.01 -21.87
C GLU A 280 -19.92 -11.85 -21.63
N ALA A 281 -21.22 -12.07 -21.85
CA ALA A 281 -22.26 -11.07 -21.58
C ALA A 281 -22.45 -10.81 -20.08
N ASP A 282 -22.41 -11.87 -19.27
CA ASP A 282 -22.49 -11.79 -17.80
C ASP A 282 -21.26 -11.09 -17.21
N LEU A 283 -20.08 -11.38 -17.76
CA LEU A 283 -18.84 -10.67 -17.43
C LEU A 283 -18.97 -9.18 -17.74
N TRP A 284 -19.44 -8.83 -18.94
CA TRP A 284 -19.61 -7.44 -19.36
C TRP A 284 -20.60 -6.69 -18.47
N SER A 285 -21.73 -7.31 -18.13
CA SER A 285 -22.71 -6.76 -17.19
C SER A 285 -22.10 -6.53 -15.80
N SER A 286 -21.24 -7.44 -15.35
CA SER A 286 -20.58 -7.33 -14.04
C SER A 286 -19.57 -6.20 -13.98
N VAL A 287 -18.79 -6.01 -15.06
CA VAL A 287 -17.85 -4.89 -15.19
C VAL A 287 -18.60 -3.56 -15.31
N ALA A 288 -19.71 -3.54 -16.05
CA ALA A 288 -20.59 -2.37 -16.14
C ALA A 288 -21.14 -1.99 -14.76
N GLY A 289 -21.57 -2.95 -13.96
CA GLY A 289 -22.00 -2.73 -12.57
C GLY A 289 -20.89 -2.13 -11.69
N LEU A 290 -19.64 -2.56 -11.88
CA LEU A 290 -18.49 -2.00 -11.17
C LEU A 290 -18.24 -0.53 -11.54
N HIS A 291 -18.28 -0.19 -12.82
CA HIS A 291 -18.03 1.18 -13.30
C HIS A 291 -19.24 2.09 -13.05
N ASP A 292 -20.43 1.73 -13.49
CA ASP A 292 -21.60 2.61 -13.53
C ASP A 292 -22.32 2.69 -12.19
N ALA A 293 -22.52 1.55 -11.51
CA ALA A 293 -23.21 1.54 -10.22
C ALA A 293 -22.26 1.88 -9.06
N CYS A 294 -21.04 1.35 -9.07
CA CYS A 294 -20.09 1.56 -7.97
C CYS A 294 -19.16 2.76 -8.19
N GLY A 295 -19.02 3.28 -9.40
CA GLY A 295 -18.17 4.44 -9.70
C GLY A 295 -16.68 4.13 -9.74
N VAL A 296 -16.30 2.88 -10.02
CA VAL A 296 -14.89 2.51 -10.19
C VAL A 296 -14.40 3.01 -11.54
N VAL A 297 -13.39 3.88 -11.52
CA VAL A 297 -12.85 4.55 -12.71
C VAL A 297 -11.36 4.24 -12.94
N TYR A 298 -10.73 3.51 -12.04
CA TYR A 298 -9.30 3.20 -12.09
C TYR A 298 -9.04 1.83 -11.46
N CYS A 299 -8.07 1.09 -11.98
CA CYS A 299 -7.63 -0.19 -11.44
C CYS A 299 -6.13 -0.34 -11.70
N GLU A 300 -5.31 -0.49 -10.65
CA GLU A 300 -3.88 -0.80 -10.79
C GLU A 300 -3.54 -2.11 -10.10
N VAL A 301 -2.58 -2.84 -10.68
CA VAL A 301 -1.96 -3.98 -10.03
C VAL A 301 -0.68 -3.47 -9.36
N PRO A 302 -0.60 -3.50 -8.02
CA PRO A 302 0.57 -3.02 -7.31
C PRO A 302 1.77 -3.92 -7.59
N ALA A 303 2.97 -3.33 -7.58
CA ALA A 303 4.20 -4.12 -7.57
C ALA A 303 4.30 -4.88 -6.25
N LEU A 304 4.92 -6.07 -6.29
CA LEU A 304 5.21 -6.82 -5.08
C LEU A 304 6.08 -5.98 -4.14
N ASP A 305 5.75 -6.02 -2.86
CA ASP A 305 6.50 -5.29 -1.85
C ASP A 305 7.83 -5.98 -1.57
N GLU A 306 8.89 -5.46 -2.18
CA GLU A 306 10.28 -5.90 -1.95
C GLU A 306 10.93 -5.17 -0.76
N SER A 307 10.16 -4.45 0.07
CA SER A 307 10.69 -3.71 1.22
C SER A 307 11.05 -4.59 2.42
N ASP A 308 10.68 -5.88 2.39
CA ASP A 308 11.07 -6.83 3.43
C ASP A 308 12.59 -6.94 3.53
N PHE A 309 13.08 -7.05 4.77
CA PHE A 309 14.49 -7.01 5.05
C PHE A 309 15.04 -8.43 5.24
N VAL A 310 15.98 -8.81 4.38
CA VAL A 310 16.74 -10.05 4.55
C VAL A 310 17.86 -9.81 5.57
N PHE A 311 17.73 -10.39 6.75
CA PHE A 311 18.70 -10.24 7.83
C PHE A 311 19.91 -11.17 7.69
N ASP A 312 20.94 -10.74 6.96
CA ASP A 312 22.23 -11.46 6.85
C ASP A 312 23.04 -11.42 8.16
N GLN A 313 22.87 -10.36 8.94
CA GLN A 313 23.57 -10.13 10.19
C GLN A 313 22.65 -9.50 11.24
N LEU A 314 22.71 -10.02 12.47
CA LEU A 314 21.99 -9.48 13.62
C LEU A 314 22.99 -9.26 14.76
N TYR A 315 23.06 -8.04 15.31
CA TYR A 315 24.02 -7.66 16.36
C TYR A 315 25.48 -7.99 16.02
N GLY A 316 25.88 -7.80 14.76
CA GLY A 316 27.25 -8.12 14.32
C GLY A 316 27.53 -9.63 14.16
N LYS A 317 26.54 -10.51 14.37
CA LYS A 317 26.66 -11.96 14.21
C LYS A 317 25.97 -12.38 12.92
N ARG A 318 26.63 -13.23 12.13
CA ARG A 318 26.07 -13.79 10.89
C ARG A 318 24.87 -14.68 11.24
N VAL A 319 23.81 -14.59 10.45
CA VAL A 319 22.66 -15.48 10.56
C VAL A 319 22.87 -16.62 9.56
N ASP A 320 23.12 -17.82 10.06
CA ASP A 320 23.26 -19.01 9.22
C ASP A 320 21.90 -19.55 8.79
N GLY A 321 21.83 -20.19 7.61
CA GLY A 321 20.59 -20.76 7.07
C GLY A 321 19.90 -21.75 8.02
N GLU A 322 20.67 -22.60 8.72
CA GLU A 322 20.13 -23.50 9.73
C GLU A 322 19.40 -22.76 10.87
N THR A 323 19.88 -21.57 11.23
CA THR A 323 19.27 -20.77 12.29
C THR A 323 17.93 -20.21 11.82
N VAL A 324 17.87 -19.72 10.58
CA VAL A 324 16.62 -19.29 9.93
C VAL A 324 15.62 -20.43 9.91
N GLU A 325 16.00 -21.62 9.42
CA GLU A 325 15.12 -22.79 9.36
C GLU A 325 14.58 -23.20 10.74
N ARG A 326 15.43 -23.18 11.78
CA ARG A 326 15.01 -23.49 13.16
C ARG A 326 14.06 -22.45 13.74
N VAL A 327 14.22 -21.17 13.40
CA VAL A 327 13.29 -20.10 13.82
C VAL A 327 11.97 -20.26 13.07
N MET A 328 12.00 -20.43 11.74
CA MET A 328 10.81 -20.63 10.92
C MET A 328 10.02 -21.87 11.34
N SER A 329 10.69 -22.99 11.62
CA SER A 329 10.06 -24.21 12.14
C SER A 329 9.39 -24.02 13.51
N ARG A 330 9.90 -23.10 14.34
CA ARG A 330 9.24 -22.74 15.60
C ARG A 330 8.02 -21.87 15.36
N TRP A 331 8.10 -20.90 14.47
CA TRP A 331 6.94 -20.09 14.09
C TRP A 331 5.83 -20.92 13.45
N ALA A 332 6.16 -21.82 12.53
CA ALA A 332 5.19 -22.73 11.91
C ALA A 332 4.46 -23.59 12.96
N ARG A 333 5.19 -24.13 13.94
CA ARG A 333 4.57 -24.87 15.07
C ARG A 333 3.66 -23.99 15.93
N ARG A 334 4.06 -22.75 16.23
CA ARG A 334 3.21 -21.81 16.99
C ARG A 334 1.92 -21.48 16.21
N ALA A 335 2.03 -21.24 14.91
CA ALA A 335 0.87 -20.96 14.05
C ALA A 335 -0.10 -22.15 14.02
N ALA A 336 0.41 -23.38 13.83
CA ALA A 336 -0.41 -24.59 13.87
C ALA A 336 -1.12 -24.79 15.21
N GLN A 337 -0.43 -24.52 16.34
CA GLN A 337 -1.03 -24.61 17.67
C GLN A 337 -2.13 -23.56 17.88
N GLN A 338 -1.93 -22.32 17.41
CA GLN A 338 -2.95 -21.28 17.49
C GLN A 338 -4.19 -21.63 16.68
N HIS A 339 -4.00 -22.16 15.46
CA HIS A 339 -5.12 -22.58 14.61
C HIS A 339 -5.95 -23.71 15.25
N GLN A 340 -5.28 -24.70 15.85
CA GLN A 340 -5.96 -25.77 16.59
C GLN A 340 -6.73 -25.27 17.82
N GLN A 341 -6.23 -24.23 18.51
CA GLN A 341 -6.93 -23.64 19.64
C GLN A 341 -8.17 -22.84 19.21
N GLN A 342 -8.12 -22.18 18.05
CA GLN A 342 -9.25 -21.45 17.50
C GLN A 342 -10.37 -22.38 17.03
N GLN A 343 -10.05 -23.53 16.42
CA GLN A 343 -11.05 -24.51 15.98
C GLN A 343 -11.79 -25.22 17.12
N LYS A 344 -11.22 -25.21 18.33
CA LYS A 344 -11.84 -25.82 19.53
C LYS A 344 -12.75 -24.86 20.30
N ARG A 345 -12.80 -23.58 19.93
CA ARG A 345 -13.64 -22.56 20.55
C ARG A 345 -14.90 -22.36 19.74
#